data_AF-A0A318XFS9-F1
#
_entry.id   AF-A0A318XFS9-F1
#
_cell.length_a   1.000
_cell.length_b   1.000
_cell.length_c   1.000
_cell.angle_alpha   90.00
_cell.angle_beta   90.00
_cell.angle_gamma   90.00
#
_symmetry.space_group_name_H-M   'P 1'
#
loop_
_entity.id
_entity.type
_entity.pdbx_description
1 polymer ?
#
loop_
_entity_poly.entity_id
_entity_poly.type
_entity_poly.pdbx_seq_one_letter_code
_entity_poly.pdbx_strand_id
1 'polypeptide(L)'
;MKIKYQFANESIEIEVSDDWGNILIDLGRQEYNVNQKETRRHVSLNGMDYEGDIFADEIDIEELILKEEMSEVLRAAIRKLKPQQQELIYALYLSERPMSQAEYGKQIGIEETSVQQNARRAKARLREIINNLKKFL
;
A
#
# COMPACT_ATOMS: atom_id res chain seq x y z
N MET A 1 -41.65 -40.92 10.46
CA MET A 1 -41.74 -39.95 9.35
C MET A 1 -41.18 -40.52 8.03
N LYS A 2 -41.78 -40.21 6.87
CA LYS A 2 -41.18 -40.53 5.55
C LYS A 2 -40.50 -39.30 4.96
N ILE A 3 -39.26 -39.43 4.53
CA ILE A 3 -38.48 -38.35 3.92
C ILE A 3 -38.07 -38.77 2.52
N LYS A 4 -38.29 -37.87 1.56
CA LYS A 4 -37.84 -38.03 0.19
C LYS A 4 -36.46 -37.40 0.04
N TYR A 5 -35.48 -38.20 -0.34
CA TYR A 5 -34.13 -37.74 -0.62
C TYR A 5 -33.88 -37.75 -2.13
N GLN A 6 -33.36 -36.65 -2.68
CA GLN A 6 -33.07 -36.53 -4.12
C GLN A 6 -31.57 -36.60 -4.36
N PHE A 7 -31.14 -37.58 -5.13
CA PHE A 7 -29.81 -37.66 -5.73
C PHE A 7 -29.85 -37.02 -7.13
N ALA A 8 -28.67 -36.75 -7.71
CA ALA A 8 -28.56 -36.19 -9.06
C ALA A 8 -29.23 -37.07 -10.15
N ASN A 9 -29.33 -38.38 -9.90
CA ASN A 9 -29.81 -39.36 -10.87
C ASN A 9 -31.15 -40.01 -10.50
N GLU A 10 -31.53 -40.00 -9.21
CA GLU A 10 -32.73 -40.69 -8.72
C GLU A 10 -33.26 -40.09 -7.41
N SER A 11 -34.47 -40.48 -7.00
CA SER A 11 -35.06 -40.05 -5.73
C SER A 11 -35.56 -41.26 -4.96
N ILE A 12 -35.21 -41.34 -3.68
CA ILE A 12 -35.56 -42.46 -2.79
C ILE A 12 -36.38 -41.94 -1.62
N GLU A 13 -37.39 -42.70 -1.21
CA GLU A 13 -38.16 -42.43 0.01
C GLU A 13 -37.71 -43.36 1.12
N ILE A 14 -37.34 -42.79 2.26
CA ILE A 14 -36.84 -43.53 3.42
C ILE A 14 -37.75 -43.23 4.60
N GLU A 15 -38.13 -44.27 5.31
CA GLU A 15 -38.88 -44.15 6.56
C GLU A 15 -37.90 -44.03 7.74
N VAL A 16 -38.03 -42.96 8.50
CA VAL A 16 -37.10 -42.53 9.55
C VAL A 16 -37.91 -42.26 10.82
N SER A 17 -37.31 -42.44 12.00
CA SER A 17 -37.97 -42.04 13.25
C SER A 17 -38.16 -40.53 13.33
N ASP A 18 -39.14 -40.09 14.12
CA ASP A 18 -39.52 -38.67 14.16
C ASP A 18 -38.41 -37.78 14.76
N ASP A 19 -37.63 -38.29 15.72
CA ASP A 19 -36.48 -37.57 16.28
C ASP A 19 -35.44 -37.23 15.21
N TRP A 20 -35.04 -38.22 14.41
CA TRP A 20 -34.09 -38.04 13.32
C TRP A 20 -34.68 -37.22 12.17
N GLY A 21 -35.98 -37.36 11.91
CA GLY A 21 -36.67 -36.57 10.89
C GLY A 21 -36.70 -35.09 11.21
N ASN A 22 -36.95 -34.72 12.46
CA ASN A 22 -36.95 -33.33 12.93
C ASN A 22 -35.56 -32.70 12.81
N ILE A 23 -34.50 -33.44 13.22
CA ILE A 23 -33.12 -32.97 13.07
C ILE A 23 -32.79 -32.68 11.60
N LEU A 24 -33.20 -33.56 10.68
CA LEU A 24 -32.91 -33.39 9.26
C LEU A 24 -33.62 -32.17 8.66
N ILE A 25 -34.86 -31.91 9.06
CA ILE A 25 -35.61 -30.73 8.64
C ILE A 25 -34.94 -29.45 9.13
N ASP A 26 -34.50 -29.42 10.39
CA ASP A 26 -33.80 -28.28 10.96
C ASP A 26 -32.46 -28.02 10.25
N LEU A 27 -31.71 -29.07 9.93
CA LEU A 27 -30.47 -28.96 9.15
C LEU A 27 -30.73 -28.39 7.75
N GLY A 28 -31.76 -28.86 7.05
CA GLY A 28 -32.12 -28.34 5.73
C GLY A 28 -32.51 -26.85 5.78
N ARG A 29 -33.20 -26.41 6.84
CA ARG A 29 -33.51 -25.00 7.06
C ARG A 29 -32.26 -24.17 7.33
N GLN A 30 -31.33 -24.70 8.12
CA GLN A 30 -30.05 -24.02 8.39
C GLN A 30 -29.21 -23.90 7.12
N GLU A 31 -29.09 -24.97 6.35
CA GLU A 31 -28.38 -24.98 5.06
C GLU A 31 -28.95 -23.95 4.10
N TYR A 32 -30.29 -23.90 3.94
CA TYR A 32 -30.95 -22.89 3.12
C TYR A 32 -30.64 -21.46 3.57
N ASN A 33 -30.71 -21.20 4.88
CA ASN A 33 -30.43 -19.87 5.43
C ASN A 33 -28.96 -19.47 5.25
N VAL A 34 -28.03 -20.40 5.44
CA VAL A 34 -26.60 -20.16 5.22
C VAL A 34 -26.35 -19.91 3.75
N ASN A 35 -26.87 -20.75 2.85
CA ASN A 35 -26.70 -20.55 1.42
C ASN A 35 -27.24 -19.19 0.97
N GLN A 36 -28.45 -18.81 1.40
CA GLN A 36 -29.00 -17.47 1.14
C GLN A 36 -28.12 -16.34 1.73
N LYS A 37 -27.56 -16.54 2.92
CA LYS A 37 -26.67 -15.57 3.57
C LYS A 37 -25.35 -15.40 2.81
N GLU A 38 -24.77 -16.48 2.31
CA GLU A 38 -23.55 -16.48 1.50
C GLU A 38 -23.84 -15.89 0.11
N THR A 39 -24.86 -16.40 -0.60
CA THR A 39 -25.16 -16.00 -1.99
C THR A 39 -25.70 -14.59 -2.14
N ARG A 40 -26.36 -14.00 -1.13
CA ARG A 40 -26.83 -12.60 -1.22
C ARG A 40 -25.70 -11.56 -1.33
N ARG A 41 -24.45 -11.96 -1.05
CA ARG A 41 -23.27 -11.08 -1.08
C ARG A 41 -22.24 -11.49 -2.14
N HIS A 42 -22.55 -12.48 -2.97
CA HIS A 42 -21.70 -12.87 -4.08
C HIS A 42 -22.10 -12.09 -5.33
N VAL A 43 -21.09 -11.61 -6.05
CA VAL A 43 -21.22 -11.06 -7.39
C VAL A 43 -20.50 -12.03 -8.33
N SER A 44 -21.14 -12.40 -9.43
CA SER A 44 -20.52 -13.26 -10.44
C SER A 44 -19.35 -12.53 -11.08
N LEU A 45 -18.19 -13.17 -11.18
CA LEU A 45 -17.02 -12.61 -11.89
C LEU A 45 -17.37 -12.24 -13.34
N ASN A 46 -18.21 -13.03 -14.02
CA ASN A 46 -18.66 -12.74 -15.38
C ASN A 46 -19.60 -11.52 -15.47
N GLY A 47 -20.17 -11.08 -14.36
CA GLY A 47 -21.00 -9.89 -14.28
C GLY A 47 -20.26 -8.66 -13.75
N MET A 48 -18.96 -8.77 -13.51
CA MET A 48 -18.10 -7.63 -13.15
C MET A 48 -17.50 -7.02 -14.41
N ASP A 49 -17.29 -5.71 -14.39
CA ASP A 49 -16.61 -5.01 -15.47
C ASP A 49 -15.13 -5.40 -15.50
N TYR A 50 -14.65 -5.78 -16.68
CA TYR A 50 -13.22 -6.04 -16.90
C TYR A 50 -12.42 -4.76 -16.66
N GLU A 51 -11.42 -4.82 -15.77
CA GLU A 51 -10.66 -3.65 -15.28
C GLU A 51 -11.51 -2.56 -14.56
N GLY A 52 -12.68 -2.93 -14.03
CA GLY A 52 -13.47 -2.04 -13.17
C GLY A 52 -12.82 -1.82 -11.79
N ASP A 53 -13.39 -0.91 -10.97
CA ASP A 53 -12.84 -0.48 -9.68
C ASP A 53 -12.45 -1.62 -8.70
N ILE A 54 -13.10 -2.78 -8.81
CA ILE A 54 -12.83 -3.97 -7.98
C ILE A 54 -11.46 -4.60 -8.33
N PHE A 55 -11.01 -4.41 -9.57
CA PHE A 55 -9.73 -4.90 -10.10
C PHE A 55 -8.68 -3.79 -10.21
N ALA A 56 -9.00 -2.55 -9.84
CA ALA A 56 -8.04 -1.48 -9.79
C ALA A 56 -7.03 -1.75 -8.66
N ASP A 57 -5.75 -1.83 -9.02
CA ASP A 57 -4.68 -1.92 -8.02
C ASP A 57 -4.60 -0.61 -7.23
N GLU A 58 -4.40 -0.71 -5.90
CA GLU A 58 -4.15 0.47 -5.05
C GLU A 58 -2.82 1.16 -5.37
N ILE A 59 -1.98 0.53 -6.19
CA ILE A 59 -0.64 0.98 -6.53
C ILE A 59 -0.69 1.83 -7.80
N ASP A 60 -0.46 3.13 -7.63
CA ASP A 60 -0.22 4.05 -8.74
C ASP A 60 1.21 3.85 -9.28
N ILE A 61 1.32 3.09 -10.37
CA ILE A 61 2.60 2.79 -11.04
C ILE A 61 3.26 4.08 -11.57
N GLU A 62 2.46 5.04 -12.04
CA GLU A 62 2.97 6.31 -12.55
C GLU A 62 3.59 7.13 -11.41
N GLU A 63 2.93 7.17 -10.25
CA GLU A 63 3.48 7.81 -9.05
C GLU A 63 4.78 7.15 -8.57
N LEU A 64 4.88 5.81 -8.64
CA LEU A 64 6.09 5.07 -8.28
C LEU A 64 7.26 5.43 -9.19
N ILE A 65 7.05 5.43 -10.51
CA ILE A 65 8.07 5.77 -11.50
C ILE A 65 8.54 7.21 -11.29
N LEU A 66 7.60 8.16 -11.11
CA LEU A 66 7.92 9.56 -10.84
C LEU A 66 8.75 9.74 -9.55
N LYS A 67 8.45 8.98 -8.49
CA LYS A 67 9.23 8.99 -7.24
C LYS A 67 10.64 8.47 -7.48
N GLU A 68 10.79 7.40 -8.25
CA GLU A 68 12.09 6.81 -8.57
C GLU A 68 12.95 7.79 -9.38
N GLU A 69 12.44 8.32 -10.49
CA GLU A 69 13.14 9.32 -11.32
C GLU A 69 13.53 10.56 -10.51
N MET A 70 12.61 11.07 -9.68
CA MET A 70 12.89 12.21 -8.81
C MET A 70 14.01 11.90 -7.80
N SER A 71 14.06 10.67 -7.29
CA SER A 71 15.12 10.21 -6.38
C SER A 71 16.48 10.15 -7.08
N GLU A 72 16.51 9.74 -8.35
CA GLU A 72 17.74 9.70 -9.15
C GLU A 72 18.27 11.10 -9.44
N VAL A 73 17.39 12.02 -9.87
CA VAL A 73 17.74 13.43 -10.09
C VAL A 73 18.28 14.06 -8.80
N LEU A 74 17.64 13.77 -7.65
CA LEU A 74 18.11 14.26 -6.35
C LEU A 74 19.49 13.70 -6.00
N ARG A 75 19.73 12.39 -6.18
CA ARG A 75 21.04 11.75 -5.96
C ARG A 75 22.12 12.33 -6.88
N ALA A 76 21.80 12.59 -8.14
CA ALA A 76 22.71 13.22 -9.09
C ALA A 76 23.01 14.68 -8.69
N ALA A 77 22.01 15.42 -8.21
CA ALA A 77 22.18 16.79 -7.75
C ALA A 77 23.06 16.89 -6.50
N ILE A 78 22.87 15.99 -5.54
CA ILE A 78 23.69 15.91 -4.31
C ILE A 78 25.15 15.64 -4.68
N ARG A 79 25.42 14.71 -5.59
CA ARG A 79 26.80 14.40 -6.05
C ARG A 79 27.53 15.63 -6.64
N LYS A 80 26.80 16.62 -7.18
CA LYS A 80 27.37 17.86 -7.74
C LYS A 80 27.58 18.97 -6.71
N LEU A 81 27.12 18.82 -5.46
CA LEU A 81 27.38 19.79 -4.38
C LEU A 81 28.84 19.73 -3.90
N LYS A 82 29.28 20.75 -3.16
CA LYS A 82 30.59 20.68 -2.47
C LYS A 82 30.56 19.61 -1.38
N PRO A 83 31.69 18.93 -1.07
CA PRO A 83 31.72 17.86 -0.06
C PRO A 83 31.12 18.27 1.30
N GLN A 84 31.48 19.45 1.82
CA GLN A 84 30.91 19.98 3.06
C GLN A 84 29.38 20.19 3.00
N GLN A 85 28.84 20.56 1.83
CA GLN A 85 27.39 20.71 1.66
C GLN A 85 26.69 19.36 1.55
N GLN A 86 27.36 18.36 0.96
CA GLN A 86 26.85 16.98 0.89
C GLN A 86 26.74 16.39 2.30
N GLU A 87 27.80 16.47 3.09
CA GLU A 87 27.84 16.01 4.49
C GLU A 87 26.77 16.69 5.34
N LEU A 88 26.63 18.01 5.21
CA LEU A 88 25.60 18.78 5.90
C LEU A 88 24.18 18.31 5.54
N ILE A 89 23.88 18.15 4.25
CA ILE A 89 22.57 17.68 3.80
C ILE A 89 22.31 16.24 4.27
N TYR A 90 23.33 15.38 4.23
CA TYR A 90 23.22 14.01 4.69
C TYR A 90 22.92 13.95 6.19
N ALA A 91 23.70 14.66 7.01
CA ALA A 91 23.55 14.68 8.46
C ALA A 91 22.20 15.27 8.93
N LEU A 92 21.66 16.25 8.22
CA LEU A 92 20.42 16.93 8.61
C LEU A 92 19.14 16.28 8.06
N TYR A 93 19.21 15.50 6.97
CA TYR A 93 18.01 15.06 6.25
C TYR A 93 18.01 13.61 5.76
N LEU A 94 19.17 13.02 5.46
CA LEU A 94 19.24 11.73 4.75
C LEU A 94 19.87 10.60 5.57
N SER A 95 20.46 10.90 6.72
CA SER A 95 20.94 9.88 7.64
C SER A 95 19.77 9.10 8.27
N GLU A 96 20.03 7.88 8.71
CA GLU A 96 19.04 7.04 9.41
C GLU A 96 18.49 7.73 10.67
N ARG A 97 19.31 8.59 11.29
CA ARG A 97 18.95 9.46 12.41
C ARG A 97 19.41 10.88 12.08
N PRO A 98 18.53 11.71 11.51
CA PRO A 98 18.85 13.10 11.20
C PRO A 98 19.14 13.88 12.48
N MET A 99 20.23 14.64 12.47
CA MET A 99 20.58 15.51 13.60
C MET A 99 19.88 16.87 13.45
N SER A 100 19.58 17.51 14.59
CA SER A 100 19.17 18.91 14.59
C SER A 100 20.33 19.84 14.20
N GLN A 101 20.01 21.06 13.77
CA GLN A 101 21.03 22.07 13.43
C GLN A 101 21.89 22.44 14.64
N ALA A 102 21.29 22.47 15.84
CA ALA A 102 21.99 22.71 17.09
C ALA A 102 22.96 21.58 17.44
N GLU A 103 22.57 20.31 17.28
CA GLU A 103 23.44 19.16 17.53
C GLU A 103 24.61 19.10 16.54
N TYR A 104 24.31 19.30 15.25
CA TYR A 104 25.34 19.34 14.21
C TYR A 104 26.34 20.49 14.45
N GLY A 105 25.85 21.65 14.87
CA GLY A 105 26.68 22.79 15.28
C GLY A 105 27.58 22.45 16.45
N LYS A 106 27.04 21.83 17.51
CA LYS A 106 27.83 21.38 18.67
C LYS A 106 28.92 20.38 18.29
N GLN A 107 28.62 19.43 17.39
CA GLN A 107 29.59 18.41 16.95
C GLN A 107 30.78 19.01 16.20
N ILE A 108 30.55 20.06 15.40
CA ILE A 108 31.59 20.67 14.56
C ILE A 108 32.18 21.94 15.22
N GLY A 109 31.63 22.39 16.35
CA GLY A 109 32.07 23.57 17.06
C GLY A 109 31.63 24.89 16.41
N ILE A 110 30.47 24.89 15.76
CA ILE A 110 29.90 26.03 15.04
C ILE A 110 28.53 26.40 15.64
N GLU A 111 28.25 27.70 15.70
CA GLU A 111 26.94 28.22 16.12
C GLU A 111 25.79 27.72 15.25
N GLU A 112 24.64 27.44 15.86
CA GLU A 112 23.44 26.94 15.16
C GLU A 112 23.02 27.88 14.02
N THR A 113 23.12 29.19 14.23
CA THR A 113 22.80 30.21 13.22
C THR A 113 23.67 30.06 11.96
N SER A 114 24.93 29.67 12.12
CA SER A 114 25.84 29.43 11.00
C SER A 114 25.49 28.14 10.27
N VAL A 115 25.08 27.09 10.99
CA VAL A 115 24.55 25.85 10.39
C VAL A 115 23.30 26.15 9.57
N GLN A 116 22.37 26.94 10.10
CA GLN A 116 21.16 27.35 9.40
C GLN A 116 21.46 28.09 8.09
N GLN A 117 22.40 29.04 8.12
CA GLN A 117 22.83 29.77 6.92
C GLN A 117 23.48 28.84 5.89
N ASN A 118 24.34 27.93 6.33
CA ASN A 118 24.99 26.95 5.46
C ASN A 118 23.96 26.00 4.82
N ALA A 119 22.99 25.53 5.59
CA ALA A 119 21.90 24.69 5.10
C ALA A 119 21.05 25.43 4.07
N ARG A 120 20.74 26.71 4.31
CA ARG A 120 20.01 27.56 3.35
C ARG A 120 20.75 27.68 2.02
N ARG A 121 22.07 27.93 2.07
CA ARG A 121 22.92 28.03 0.86
C ARG A 121 23.01 26.68 0.13
N ALA A 122 23.18 25.58 0.86
CA ALA A 122 23.21 24.24 0.30
C ALA A 122 21.90 23.91 -0.42
N LYS A 123 20.75 24.20 0.19
CA LYS A 123 19.42 24.02 -0.42
C LYS A 123 19.22 24.89 -1.66
N ALA A 124 19.63 26.16 -1.62
CA ALA A 124 19.55 27.04 -2.78
C ALA A 124 20.38 26.49 -3.95
N ARG A 125 21.60 26.02 -3.66
CA ARG A 125 22.47 25.42 -4.69
C ARG A 125 21.92 24.11 -5.23
N LEU A 126 21.36 23.26 -4.37
CA LEU A 126 20.72 22.01 -4.76
C LEU A 126 19.54 22.28 -5.69
N ARG A 127 18.71 23.30 -5.41
CA ARG A 127 17.62 23.74 -6.30
C ARG A 127 18.12 24.16 -7.68
N GLU A 128 19.18 24.96 -7.75
CA GLU A 128 19.78 25.37 -9.03
C GLU A 128 20.29 24.17 -9.84
N ILE A 129 20.98 23.23 -9.18
CA ILE A 129 21.50 22.03 -9.83
C ILE A 129 20.36 21.16 -10.36
N ILE A 130 19.30 20.94 -9.56
CA ILE A 130 18.12 20.17 -9.99
C ILE A 130 17.45 20.84 -11.18
N ASN A 131 17.22 22.15 -11.13
CA ASN A 131 16.62 22.88 -12.25
C ASN A 131 17.46 22.78 -13.52
N ASN A 132 18.79 22.76 -13.40
CA ASN A 132 19.66 22.54 -14.55
C ASN A 132 19.57 21.09 -15.04
N LEU A 133 19.57 20.09 -14.17
CA LEU A 133 19.43 18.68 -14.55
C LEU A 133 18.10 18.40 -15.26
N LYS A 134 16.99 18.98 -14.76
CA LYS A 134 15.67 18.88 -15.39
C LYS A 134 15.56 19.54 -16.76
N LYS A 135 16.48 20.45 -17.13
CA LYS A 135 16.50 21.04 -18.49
C LYS A 135 17.14 20.12 -19.53
N PHE A 136 17.84 19.06 -19.10
CA PHE A 136 18.51 18.09 -19.98
C PHE A 136 17.79 16.75 -20.03
N LEU A 137 16.66 16.63 -19.32
CA LEU A 137 15.67 15.56 -19.43
C LEU A 137 14.51 16.11 -20.27
#